data_AF-A0A9X0H0V2-F1
#
_entry.id   AF-A0A9X0H0V2-F1
#
_cell.length_a   1.000
_cell.length_b   1.000
_cell.length_c   1.000
_cell.angle_alpha   90.00
_cell.angle_beta   90.00
_cell.angle_gamma   90.00
#
_symmetry.space_group_name_H-M   'P 1'
#
loop_
_entity.id
_entity.type
_entity.pdbx_description
1 polymer ?
#
loop_
_entity_poly.entity_id
_entity_poly.type
_entity_poly.pdbx_seq_one_letter_code
_entity_poly.pdbx_strand_id
1 'polypeptide(L)'
;MKEASRALVKIAWNLFTIIQDGCIVLSQHIGDLKMNDNLPTPMTGSLDDLLTAGDGAERAFRVFVGHNLGHRVFLLQVPMHEFYTISEVANEQACEGAEVAQRKLDPVHANKLAKYILKGLIASAIEHRAAMKQPELPSLKAILEVMGRQPYLSLQPIVTNVRGIGANGRAIRAERLVATSDNSTACFKIFLAQQHVLWVIDGQHRREAMRMAFEFLEFVTRNSGYPKKGSLFDSGSQEFKSGEAAAWQAAFESARSFSTVSVEMHLGLSAEQERQLFHDLNNLGKKIDRNLALKFDNSNPVNLFIKDVLVDEIGISIVEKDVKDWKDDDGGISLKDAVGVNALLFLNKTNISGATPLAVNGKLEKAKQFWVSINAIPNFGEAGAKEKTVAAQPVILKALAKLAYDFGFSNRKPENADQIFLTLLDSISEIDFSHDNPMWRYYDLDDAKRAELEGLADYLPSDDGANRDIGSFQNGVMRFGAKHNDIYPILGDMIRWTLGLPNRHKK
;
A
#
# COMPACT_ATOMS: atom_id res chain seq x y z
N MET A 1 43.07 -55.19 -18.66
CA MET A 1 42.87 -53.95 -17.86
C MET A 1 44.07 -52.99 -17.80
N LYS A 2 45.27 -53.32 -18.31
CA LYS A 2 46.41 -52.36 -18.38
C LYS A 2 46.60 -51.66 -19.74
N GLU A 3 45.84 -52.02 -20.77
CA GLU A 3 45.92 -51.38 -22.10
C GLU A 3 44.87 -50.28 -22.34
N ALA A 4 43.69 -50.37 -21.73
CA ALA A 4 42.66 -49.32 -21.82
C ALA A 4 43.06 -47.99 -21.12
N SER A 5 43.91 -48.07 -20.09
CA SER A 5 44.41 -46.88 -19.38
C SER A 5 45.50 -46.11 -20.14
N ARG A 6 46.22 -46.74 -21.08
CA ARG A 6 47.24 -46.06 -21.91
C ARG A 6 46.63 -45.34 -23.11
N ALA A 7 45.49 -45.82 -23.63
CA ALA A 7 44.77 -45.17 -24.72
C ALA A 7 44.10 -43.85 -24.28
N LEU A 8 43.52 -43.80 -23.08
CA LEU A 8 42.88 -42.59 -22.53
C LEU A 8 43.89 -41.48 -22.19
N VAL A 9 45.09 -41.81 -21.71
CA VAL A 9 46.14 -40.83 -21.43
C VAL A 9 46.72 -40.23 -22.73
N LYS A 10 46.78 -41.02 -23.81
CA LYS A 10 47.28 -40.55 -25.12
C LYS A 10 46.29 -39.62 -25.84
N ILE A 11 44.99 -39.83 -25.63
CA ILE A 11 43.93 -38.93 -26.14
C ILE A 11 43.90 -37.63 -25.32
N ALA A 12 44.07 -37.70 -24.00
CA ALA A 12 44.13 -36.51 -23.14
C ALA A 12 45.36 -35.64 -23.43
N TRP A 13 46.52 -36.24 -23.76
CA TRP A 13 47.72 -35.46 -24.12
C TRP A 13 47.61 -34.83 -25.50
N ASN A 14 47.07 -35.52 -26.50
CA ASN A 14 46.84 -34.94 -27.82
C ASN A 14 45.77 -33.83 -27.82
N LEU A 15 44.76 -33.89 -26.95
CA LEU A 15 43.81 -32.78 -26.79
C LEU A 15 44.44 -31.57 -26.08
N PHE A 16 45.39 -31.79 -25.17
CA PHE A 16 46.09 -30.70 -24.47
C PHE A 16 47.09 -29.98 -25.39
N THR A 17 47.76 -30.71 -26.29
CA THR A 17 48.68 -30.11 -27.28
C THR A 17 47.93 -29.33 -28.37
N ILE A 18 46.74 -29.79 -28.79
CA ILE A 18 45.90 -29.05 -29.76
C ILE A 18 45.32 -27.75 -29.15
N ILE A 19 45.17 -27.67 -27.82
CA ILE A 19 44.71 -26.46 -27.12
C ILE A 19 45.86 -25.46 -26.89
N GLN A 20 47.14 -25.90 -26.84
CA GLN A 20 48.29 -25.01 -26.70
C GLN A 20 48.82 -24.43 -28.02
N ASP A 21 48.69 -25.14 -29.15
CA ASP A 21 49.18 -24.65 -30.45
C ASP A 21 48.17 -23.78 -31.23
N GLY A 22 46.94 -23.64 -30.72
CA GLY A 22 45.93 -22.69 -31.23
C GLY A 22 46.02 -21.28 -30.64
N CYS A 23 46.98 -21.02 -29.73
CA CYS A 23 47.08 -19.75 -29.00
C CYS A 23 48.11 -18.76 -29.58
N ILE A 24 48.67 -19.01 -30.77
CA ILE A 24 49.72 -18.16 -31.35
C ILE A 24 49.40 -17.77 -32.80
N VAL A 25 48.16 -17.38 -33.13
CA VAL A 25 47.88 -16.53 -34.31
C VAL A 25 46.62 -15.70 -34.06
N LEU A 26 46.60 -14.87 -33.02
CA LEU A 26 45.62 -13.78 -32.87
C LEU A 26 46.18 -12.58 -32.08
N SER A 27 47.52 -12.45 -31.97
CA SER A 27 48.18 -11.30 -31.34
C SER A 27 48.68 -10.24 -32.32
N GLN A 28 48.30 -10.31 -33.60
CA GLN A 28 48.69 -9.31 -34.61
C GLN A 28 47.51 -8.63 -35.33
N HIS A 29 46.26 -8.86 -34.89
CA HIS A 29 45.07 -8.09 -35.33
C HIS A 29 44.26 -7.55 -34.13
N ILE A 30 44.93 -7.31 -33.00
CA ILE A 30 44.42 -6.49 -31.88
C ILE A 30 45.21 -5.17 -31.89
N GLY A 31 45.26 -4.54 -33.05
CA GLY A 31 45.48 -3.11 -33.21
C GLY A 31 44.19 -2.58 -33.83
N ASP A 32 43.54 -1.63 -33.17
CA ASP A 32 42.31 -0.94 -33.61
C ASP A 32 40.93 -1.57 -33.31
N LEU A 33 40.80 -2.43 -32.31
CA LEU A 33 39.54 -2.45 -31.53
C LEU A 33 39.64 -1.36 -30.47
N LYS A 34 39.37 -0.11 -30.88
CA LYS A 34 39.04 0.95 -29.93
C LYS A 34 37.95 0.40 -29.01
N MET A 35 38.27 0.13 -27.75
CA MET A 35 37.25 0.11 -26.72
C MET A 35 36.50 1.42 -26.90
N ASN A 36 35.26 1.36 -27.38
CA ASN A 36 34.40 2.52 -27.48
C ASN A 36 34.52 3.25 -26.14
N ASP A 37 35.01 4.49 -26.18
CA ASP A 37 35.10 5.38 -25.03
C ASP A 37 33.72 5.46 -24.40
N ASN A 38 33.54 4.60 -23.40
CA ASN A 38 32.33 4.38 -22.64
C ASN A 38 32.45 5.05 -21.26
N LEU A 39 33.50 5.85 -21.08
CA LEU A 39 33.69 6.71 -19.94
C LEU A 39 33.12 8.09 -20.28
N PRO A 40 32.62 8.82 -19.28
CA PRO A 40 32.30 10.24 -19.43
C PRO A 40 33.51 11.00 -19.97
N THR A 41 33.27 11.98 -20.85
CA THR A 41 34.33 12.70 -21.56
C THR A 41 35.24 13.43 -20.56
N PRO A 42 36.55 13.11 -20.50
CA PRO A 42 37.49 13.85 -19.66
C PRO A 42 37.69 15.27 -20.21
N MET A 43 37.97 16.24 -19.33
CA MET A 43 38.29 17.61 -19.75
C MET A 43 39.51 17.66 -20.66
N THR A 44 39.40 18.34 -21.81
CA THR A 44 40.56 18.64 -22.69
C THR A 44 41.05 20.08 -22.53
N GLY A 45 40.29 20.94 -21.84
CA GLY A 45 40.68 22.34 -21.59
C GLY A 45 40.64 23.19 -22.86
N SER A 46 39.84 22.78 -23.85
CA SER A 46 39.75 23.46 -25.14
C SER A 46 38.77 24.66 -25.09
N LEU A 47 38.89 25.58 -26.05
CA LEU A 47 38.00 26.74 -26.18
C LEU A 47 36.53 26.33 -26.42
N ASP A 48 36.29 25.13 -26.97
CA ASP A 48 34.96 24.55 -27.14
C ASP A 48 34.36 24.05 -25.79
N ASP A 49 35.20 23.60 -24.84
CA ASP A 49 34.75 23.26 -23.47
C ASP A 49 34.26 24.52 -22.73
N LEU A 50 34.83 25.69 -23.04
CA LEU A 50 34.41 27.00 -22.49
C LEU A 50 33.12 27.54 -23.09
N LEU A 51 32.85 27.26 -24.37
CA LEU A 51 31.58 27.63 -25.03
C LEU A 51 30.42 26.75 -24.54
N THR A 52 30.68 25.48 -24.22
CA THR A 52 29.70 24.57 -23.60
C THR A 52 29.40 24.94 -22.14
N ALA A 53 30.40 25.50 -21.42
CA ALA A 53 30.24 26.01 -20.06
C ALA A 53 29.48 27.36 -19.98
N GLY A 54 29.08 27.94 -21.11
CA GLY A 54 28.25 29.15 -21.17
C GLY A 54 26.80 28.95 -20.72
N ASP A 55 26.40 27.72 -20.40
CA ASP A 55 25.01 27.34 -20.21
C ASP A 55 24.67 27.08 -18.73
N GLY A 56 24.50 28.17 -17.96
CA GLY A 56 23.93 28.15 -16.61
C GLY A 56 24.75 27.45 -15.52
N ALA A 57 24.34 27.63 -14.27
CA ALA A 57 25.01 27.01 -13.12
C ALA A 57 24.78 25.48 -13.13
N GLU A 58 25.76 24.71 -13.63
CA GLU A 58 25.75 23.25 -13.55
C GLU A 58 25.79 22.76 -12.09
N ARG A 59 24.94 21.79 -11.76
CA ARG A 59 24.94 21.11 -10.46
C ARG A 59 25.61 19.76 -10.54
N ALA A 60 26.45 19.47 -9.55
CA ALA A 60 27.17 18.20 -9.46
C ALA A 60 26.38 17.15 -8.67
N PHE A 61 26.20 15.97 -9.25
CA PHE A 61 25.56 14.83 -8.61
C PHE A 61 26.50 13.63 -8.57
N ARG A 62 26.48 12.89 -7.45
CA ARG A 62 27.19 11.61 -7.34
C ARG A 62 26.29 10.50 -7.84
N VAL A 63 26.81 9.69 -8.76
CA VAL A 63 26.08 8.59 -9.39
C VAL A 63 26.90 7.32 -9.43
N PHE A 64 26.20 6.19 -9.40
CA PHE A 64 26.75 4.89 -9.74
C PHE A 64 26.32 4.51 -11.15
N VAL A 65 27.23 3.94 -11.92
CA VAL A 65 26.93 3.49 -13.29
C VAL A 65 26.44 2.06 -13.23
N GLY A 66 25.19 1.86 -13.63
CA GLY A 66 24.57 0.55 -13.82
C GLY A 66 24.46 0.19 -15.30
N HIS A 67 24.27 -1.10 -15.57
CA HIS A 67 23.92 -1.62 -16.89
C HIS A 67 22.66 -2.48 -16.76
N ASN A 68 21.52 -1.96 -17.22
CA ASN A 68 20.24 -2.64 -17.20
C ASN A 68 19.98 -3.25 -18.59
N LEU A 69 20.06 -4.59 -18.70
CA LEU A 69 19.94 -5.35 -19.95
C LEU A 69 20.76 -4.76 -21.12
N GLY A 70 21.97 -4.27 -20.83
CA GLY A 70 22.88 -3.69 -21.83
C GLY A 70 22.76 -2.18 -22.02
N HIS A 71 21.77 -1.52 -21.40
CA HIS A 71 21.63 -0.07 -21.41
C HIS A 71 22.29 0.57 -20.19
N ARG A 72 23.08 1.62 -20.42
CA ARG A 72 23.69 2.38 -19.33
C ARG A 72 22.63 3.19 -18.58
N VAL A 73 22.65 3.07 -17.26
CA VAL A 73 21.82 3.86 -16.35
C VAL A 73 22.66 4.48 -15.26
N PHE A 74 22.26 5.65 -14.76
CA PHE A 74 22.84 6.27 -13.58
C PHE A 74 21.92 6.07 -12.38
N LEU A 75 22.46 5.50 -11.32
CA LEU A 75 21.77 5.37 -10.03
C LEU A 75 22.19 6.53 -9.14
N LEU A 76 21.22 7.33 -8.71
CA LEU A 76 21.45 8.51 -7.90
C LEU A 76 20.54 8.53 -6.68
N GLN A 77 21.05 9.10 -5.59
CA GLN A 77 20.28 9.39 -4.38
C GLN A 77 20.25 10.90 -4.19
N VAL A 78 19.05 11.48 -4.21
CA VAL A 78 18.84 12.93 -4.19
C VAL A 78 17.87 13.27 -3.06
N PRO A 79 18.09 14.35 -2.27
CA PRO A 79 17.10 14.84 -1.32
C PRO A 79 15.74 15.03 -1.99
N MET A 80 14.65 14.64 -1.34
CA MET A 80 13.32 14.64 -1.97
C MET A 80 12.93 16.01 -2.55
N HIS A 81 13.23 17.09 -1.82
CA HIS A 81 12.97 18.45 -2.29
C HIS A 81 13.77 18.79 -3.55
N GLU A 82 15.06 18.42 -3.59
CA GLU A 82 15.89 18.66 -4.75
C GLU A 82 15.42 17.85 -5.96
N PHE A 83 15.09 16.57 -5.77
CA PHE A 83 14.53 15.72 -6.83
C PHE A 83 13.27 16.35 -7.46
N TYR A 84 12.34 16.82 -6.63
CA TYR A 84 11.13 17.49 -7.11
C TYR A 84 11.44 18.73 -7.97
N THR A 85 12.46 19.52 -7.60
CA THR A 85 12.85 20.72 -8.35
C THR A 85 13.52 20.45 -9.69
N ILE A 86 14.19 19.29 -9.86
CA ILE A 86 14.94 18.95 -11.07
C ILE A 86 14.22 17.93 -11.97
N SER A 87 12.99 17.54 -11.61
CA SER A 87 12.21 16.53 -12.34
C SER A 87 10.87 17.07 -12.82
N GLU A 88 10.38 16.53 -13.93
CA GLU A 88 9.05 16.85 -14.50
C GLU A 88 8.37 15.59 -15.05
N VAL A 89 7.04 15.65 -15.21
CA VAL A 89 6.26 14.59 -15.86
C VAL A 89 5.95 15.03 -17.28
N ALA A 90 6.39 14.26 -18.27
CA ALA A 90 6.25 14.61 -19.69
C ALA A 90 4.78 14.84 -20.12
N ASN A 91 3.84 14.20 -19.43
CA ASN A 91 2.40 14.34 -19.71
C ASN A 91 1.78 15.67 -19.27
N GLU A 92 2.38 16.42 -18.34
CA GLU A 92 1.79 17.68 -17.81
C GLU A 92 1.88 18.83 -18.82
N GLN A 93 2.82 18.79 -19.76
CA GLN A 93 3.05 19.81 -20.79
C GLN A 93 2.41 19.46 -22.15
N ALA A 94 1.42 18.58 -22.19
CA ALA A 94 0.77 18.22 -23.46
C ALA A 94 0.03 19.42 -24.07
N CYS A 95 0.74 20.18 -24.91
CA CYS A 95 0.16 20.93 -26.02
C CYS A 95 -0.79 20.00 -26.78
N GLU A 96 -1.93 20.53 -27.24
CA GLU A 96 -2.87 19.78 -28.09
C GLU A 96 -2.12 19.04 -29.21
N GLY A 97 -2.16 17.70 -29.18
CA GLY A 97 -1.51 16.84 -30.17
C GLY A 97 -0.22 16.13 -29.72
N ALA A 98 0.31 16.36 -28.52
CA ALA A 98 1.48 15.63 -28.03
C ALA A 98 1.17 14.17 -27.65
N GLU A 99 2.02 13.24 -28.07
CA GLU A 99 1.88 11.81 -27.78
C GLU A 99 2.07 11.51 -26.28
N VAL A 100 1.07 10.86 -25.67
CA VAL A 100 1.07 10.51 -24.24
C VAL A 100 2.07 9.39 -23.95
N ALA A 101 3.00 9.61 -23.03
CA ALA A 101 4.02 8.62 -22.66
C ALA A 101 3.62 7.76 -21.44
N GLN A 102 2.71 8.24 -20.59
CA GLN A 102 2.32 7.58 -19.32
C GLN A 102 0.80 7.60 -19.06
N ARG A 103 0.33 6.83 -18.06
CA ARG A 103 -1.09 6.83 -17.64
C ARG A 103 -1.51 8.17 -17.01
N LYS A 104 -2.82 8.46 -17.00
CA LYS A 104 -3.37 9.63 -16.30
C LYS A 104 -3.03 9.59 -14.79
N LEU A 105 -2.78 10.77 -14.23
CA LEU A 105 -2.60 10.94 -12.79
C LEU A 105 -3.89 10.57 -12.06
N ASP A 106 -3.75 9.87 -10.93
CA ASP A 106 -4.85 9.58 -10.00
C ASP A 106 -4.61 10.42 -8.74
N PRO A 107 -5.36 11.52 -8.54
CA PRO A 107 -5.19 12.41 -7.40
C PRO A 107 -5.46 11.71 -6.06
N VAL A 108 -6.35 10.72 -6.02
CA VAL A 108 -6.70 9.99 -4.80
C VAL A 108 -5.55 9.09 -4.39
N HIS A 109 -4.93 8.41 -5.35
CA HIS A 109 -3.74 7.61 -5.08
C HIS A 109 -2.54 8.47 -4.66
N ALA A 110 -2.31 9.60 -5.35
CA ALA A 110 -1.25 10.54 -5.00
C ALA A 110 -1.44 11.11 -3.58
N ASN A 111 -2.67 11.45 -3.17
CA ASN A 111 -2.94 11.92 -1.83
C ASN A 111 -2.63 10.87 -0.74
N LYS A 112 -2.94 9.59 -0.99
CA LYS A 112 -2.57 8.50 -0.07
C LYS A 112 -1.04 8.37 0.06
N LEU A 113 -0.33 8.47 -1.05
CA LEU A 113 1.14 8.49 -1.04
C LEU A 113 1.69 9.73 -0.33
N ALA A 114 1.06 10.90 -0.45
CA ALA A 114 1.49 12.13 0.21
C ALA A 114 1.42 11.99 1.74
N LYS A 115 0.34 11.39 2.26
CA LYS A 115 0.23 11.05 3.69
C LYS A 115 1.30 10.06 4.14
N TYR A 116 1.61 9.07 3.28
CA TYR A 116 2.68 8.12 3.54
C TYR A 116 4.07 8.78 3.58
N ILE A 117 4.37 9.68 2.63
CA ILE A 117 5.61 10.46 2.60
C ILE A 117 5.72 11.33 3.84
N LEU A 118 4.66 12.06 4.20
CA LEU A 118 4.64 12.90 5.40
C LEU A 118 4.95 12.10 6.67
N LYS A 119 4.34 10.92 6.83
CA LYS A 119 4.64 9.98 7.91
C LYS A 119 6.12 9.54 7.88
N GLY A 120 6.66 9.23 6.71
CA GLY A 120 8.08 8.94 6.49
C GLY A 120 9.01 10.04 6.97
N LEU A 121 8.70 11.30 6.64
CA LEU A 121 9.48 12.47 7.03
C LEU A 121 9.45 12.70 8.55
N ILE A 122 8.30 12.50 9.20
CA ILE A 122 8.18 12.60 10.66
C ILE A 122 9.02 11.50 11.34
N ALA A 123 8.91 10.25 10.87
CA ALA A 123 9.68 9.13 11.41
C ALA A 123 11.20 9.37 11.23
N SER A 124 11.61 9.80 10.04
CA SER A 124 13.01 10.12 9.74
C SER A 124 13.53 11.27 10.60
N ALA A 125 12.72 12.30 10.88
CA ALA A 125 13.08 13.39 11.80
C ALA A 125 13.29 12.91 13.25
N ILE A 126 12.48 11.95 13.72
CA ILE A 126 12.65 11.33 15.06
C ILE A 126 13.97 10.56 15.12
N GLU A 127 14.23 9.70 14.15
CA GLU A 127 15.45 8.88 14.08
C GLU A 127 16.70 9.74 13.95
N HIS A 128 16.68 10.76 13.10
CA HIS A 128 17.81 11.67 12.92
C HIS A 128 18.13 12.44 14.21
N ARG A 129 17.12 12.92 14.94
CA ARG A 129 17.31 13.57 16.25
C ARG A 129 17.95 12.63 17.26
N ALA A 130 17.50 11.38 17.31
CA ALA A 130 18.08 10.37 18.18
C ALA A 130 19.55 10.08 17.82
N ALA A 131 19.85 9.93 16.53
CA ALA A 131 21.22 9.71 16.04
C ALA A 131 22.15 10.90 16.36
N MET A 132 21.64 12.12 16.26
CA MET A 132 22.36 13.35 16.59
C MET A 132 22.36 13.72 18.09
N LYS A 133 21.79 12.86 18.95
CA LYS A 133 21.65 13.10 20.41
C LYS A 133 20.95 14.43 20.74
N GLN A 134 20.03 14.86 19.89
CA GLN A 134 19.23 16.06 20.13
C GLN A 134 18.06 15.75 21.08
N PRO A 135 17.52 16.75 21.80
CA PRO A 135 16.34 16.55 22.65
C PRO A 135 15.17 15.96 21.86
N GLU A 136 14.50 14.98 22.47
CA GLU A 136 13.28 14.42 21.91
C GLU A 136 12.16 15.47 21.87
N LEU A 137 11.38 15.49 20.78
CA LEU A 137 10.15 16.26 20.71
C LEU A 137 8.95 15.33 20.93
N PRO A 138 8.24 15.44 22.07
CA PRO A 138 7.03 14.66 22.31
C PRO A 138 5.97 14.86 21.21
N SER A 139 5.86 16.08 20.68
CA SER A 139 4.91 16.42 19.61
C SER A 139 5.15 15.63 18.31
N LEU A 140 6.40 15.27 17.97
CA LEU A 140 6.68 14.40 16.82
C LEU A 140 6.11 12.99 17.03
N LYS A 141 6.29 12.43 18.23
CA LYS A 141 5.77 11.11 18.59
C LYS A 141 4.23 11.10 18.60
N ALA A 142 3.62 12.14 19.16
CA ALA A 142 2.17 12.29 19.18
C ALA A 142 1.56 12.40 17.77
N ILE A 143 2.17 13.21 16.88
CA ILE A 143 1.74 13.31 15.47
C ILE A 143 1.88 11.94 14.77
N LEU A 144 2.99 11.24 14.97
CA LEU A 144 3.22 9.93 14.37
C LEU A 144 2.21 8.87 14.86
N GLU A 145 1.84 8.91 16.14
CA GLU A 145 0.79 8.06 16.71
C GLU A 145 -0.57 8.30 16.06
N VAL A 146 -0.96 9.56 15.86
CA VAL A 146 -2.21 9.92 15.17
C VAL A 146 -2.20 9.44 13.72
N MET A 147 -1.06 9.52 13.03
CA MET A 147 -0.91 9.01 11.66
C MET A 147 -0.80 7.48 11.58
N GLY A 148 -0.66 6.80 12.73
CA GLY A 148 -0.43 5.37 12.83
C GLY A 148 1.05 5.03 12.68
N ARG A 149 1.58 4.16 13.55
CA ARG A 149 2.98 3.72 13.52
C ARG A 149 3.20 2.70 12.39
N GLN A 150 4.44 2.55 11.94
CA GLN A 150 4.88 1.48 11.04
C GLN A 150 6.28 1.04 11.45
N PRO A 151 6.63 -0.25 11.30
CA PRO A 151 7.95 -0.74 11.65
C PRO A 151 9.05 -0.24 10.69
N TYR A 152 8.69 0.06 9.44
CA TYR A 152 9.63 0.56 8.44
C TYR A 152 8.89 1.37 7.36
N LEU A 153 9.57 2.38 6.80
CA LEU A 153 9.05 3.31 5.81
C LEU A 153 10.06 3.45 4.66
N SER A 154 9.60 3.29 3.42
CA SER A 154 10.46 3.42 2.24
C SER A 154 9.64 3.74 0.98
N LEU A 155 10.24 4.48 0.06
CA LEU A 155 9.71 4.69 -1.28
C LEU A 155 10.40 3.76 -2.27
N GLN A 156 9.61 3.17 -3.15
CA GLN A 156 10.14 2.47 -4.31
C GLN A 156 10.93 3.46 -5.20
N PRO A 157 12.03 3.03 -5.84
CA PRO A 157 12.82 3.86 -6.74
C PRO A 157 11.99 4.52 -7.83
N ILE A 158 12.39 5.72 -8.24
CA ILE A 158 11.75 6.47 -9.33
C ILE A 158 12.58 6.27 -10.60
N VAL A 159 11.93 5.96 -11.71
CA VAL A 159 12.61 5.78 -12.99
C VAL A 159 12.43 7.05 -13.82
N THR A 160 13.54 7.61 -14.29
CA THR A 160 13.57 8.86 -15.06
C THR A 160 14.39 8.70 -16.34
N ASN A 161 14.16 9.56 -17.33
CA ASN A 161 15.01 9.72 -18.50
C ASN A 161 15.50 11.17 -18.61
N VAL A 162 16.75 11.36 -19.02
CA VAL A 162 17.24 12.67 -19.48
C VAL A 162 17.32 12.65 -21.00
N ARG A 163 16.62 13.59 -21.62
CA ARG A 163 16.52 13.71 -23.09
C ARG A 163 17.66 14.58 -23.62
N GLY A 164 17.95 14.48 -24.92
CA GLY A 164 18.88 15.39 -25.60
C GLY A 164 20.38 15.19 -25.32
N ILE A 165 20.76 14.19 -24.51
CA ILE A 165 22.16 13.94 -24.09
C ILE A 165 22.90 12.86 -24.90
N GLY A 166 22.30 12.43 -26.02
CA GLY A 166 22.78 11.31 -26.83
C GLY A 166 22.65 9.95 -26.14
N ALA A 167 22.78 8.87 -26.92
CA ALA A 167 22.70 7.51 -26.38
C ALA A 167 23.77 7.25 -25.30
N ASN A 168 23.36 6.67 -24.17
CA ASN A 168 24.23 6.36 -23.03
C ASN A 168 24.91 7.60 -22.38
N GLY A 169 24.35 8.80 -22.59
CA GLY A 169 24.76 10.02 -21.91
C GLY A 169 26.14 10.56 -22.32
N ARG A 170 26.53 10.35 -23.58
CA ARG A 170 27.82 10.80 -24.12
C ARG A 170 28.04 12.32 -24.01
N ALA A 171 26.96 13.11 -23.97
CA ALA A 171 27.03 14.56 -23.85
C ALA A 171 27.07 15.05 -22.39
N ILE A 172 26.95 14.17 -21.39
CA ILE A 172 27.02 14.57 -19.98
C ILE A 172 28.48 14.60 -19.54
N ARG A 173 28.90 15.76 -19.00
CA ARG A 173 30.17 15.92 -18.31
C ARG A 173 30.20 15.08 -17.04
N ALA A 174 31.26 14.29 -16.84
CA ALA A 174 31.46 13.63 -15.55
C ALA A 174 32.93 13.42 -15.17
N GLU A 175 33.17 13.36 -13.87
CA GLU A 175 34.45 13.10 -13.24
C GLU A 175 34.41 11.74 -12.53
N ARG A 176 35.44 10.92 -12.73
CA ARG A 176 35.59 9.67 -11.98
C ARG A 176 36.12 9.97 -10.58
N LEU A 177 35.40 9.53 -9.54
CA LEU A 177 35.86 9.61 -8.16
C LEU A 177 36.48 8.27 -7.76
N VAL A 178 37.72 8.31 -7.29
CA VAL A 178 38.50 7.13 -6.89
C VAL A 178 38.61 7.04 -5.36
N ALA A 179 38.57 5.83 -4.83
CA ALA A 179 38.79 5.56 -3.41
C ALA A 179 40.28 5.77 -3.06
N THR A 180 40.54 6.48 -1.96
CA THR A 180 41.91 6.81 -1.53
C THR A 180 42.72 5.58 -1.10
N SER A 181 42.06 4.50 -0.70
CA SER A 181 42.70 3.28 -0.17
C SER A 181 43.33 2.40 -1.25
N ASP A 182 42.70 2.28 -2.42
CA ASP A 182 43.06 1.28 -3.44
C ASP A 182 42.96 1.82 -4.88
N ASN A 183 42.67 3.12 -5.05
CA ASN A 183 42.47 3.77 -6.34
C ASN A 183 41.33 3.13 -7.19
N SER A 184 40.44 2.37 -6.55
CA SER A 184 39.27 1.79 -7.21
C SER A 184 38.22 2.86 -7.51
N THR A 185 37.35 2.63 -8.50
CA THR A 185 36.24 3.57 -8.77
C THR A 185 35.25 3.52 -7.63
N ALA A 186 35.10 4.63 -6.89
CA ALA A 186 34.06 4.74 -5.87
C ALA A 186 32.71 5.09 -6.51
N CYS A 187 32.67 6.19 -7.28
CA CYS A 187 31.49 6.65 -8.00
C CYS A 187 31.88 7.63 -9.11
N PHE A 188 30.90 8.15 -9.83
CA PHE A 188 31.10 9.21 -10.82
C PHE A 188 30.38 10.47 -10.34
N LYS A 189 30.95 11.63 -10.65
CA LYS A 189 30.35 12.92 -10.40
C LYS A 189 29.91 13.50 -11.74
N ILE A 190 28.62 13.52 -12.01
CA ILE A 190 28.05 14.09 -13.23
C ILE A 190 27.66 15.54 -13.00
N PHE A 191 27.64 16.34 -14.07
CA PHE A 191 27.19 17.72 -14.03
C PHE A 191 25.93 17.88 -14.86
N LEU A 192 24.85 18.31 -14.21
CA LEU A 192 23.56 18.54 -14.84
C LEU A 192 23.28 20.06 -14.89
N ALA A 193 23.08 20.58 -16.10
CA ALA A 193 22.60 21.93 -16.35
C ALA A 193 21.07 21.99 -16.18
N GLN A 194 20.50 23.20 -16.15
CA GLN A 194 19.04 23.39 -16.00
C GLN A 194 18.22 22.73 -17.12
N GLN A 195 18.78 22.64 -18.32
CA GLN A 195 18.15 21.94 -19.46
C GLN A 195 18.06 20.41 -19.28
N HIS A 196 18.85 19.83 -18.37
CA HIS A 196 18.84 18.39 -18.10
C HIS A 196 17.74 18.01 -17.10
N VAL A 197 16.49 18.17 -17.53
CA VAL A 197 15.31 17.79 -16.74
C VAL A 197 15.22 16.27 -16.60
N LEU A 198 14.99 15.79 -15.37
CA LEU A 198 14.70 14.39 -15.10
C LEU A 198 13.23 14.09 -15.44
N TRP A 199 12.97 13.61 -16.66
CA TRP A 199 11.63 13.23 -17.08
C TRP A 199 11.22 11.93 -16.40
N VAL A 200 10.26 12.00 -15.48
CA VAL A 200 9.75 10.81 -14.77
C VAL A 200 9.05 9.91 -15.76
N ILE A 201 9.46 8.63 -15.83
CA ILE A 201 8.82 7.58 -16.62
C ILE A 201 7.92 6.72 -15.73
N ASP A 202 8.44 6.27 -14.58
CA ASP A 202 7.67 5.58 -13.56
C ASP A 202 7.82 6.27 -12.20
N GLY A 203 6.69 6.60 -11.58
CA GLY A 203 6.65 7.33 -10.31
C GLY A 203 5.98 8.70 -10.36
N GLN A 204 5.20 9.02 -11.39
CA GLN A 204 4.43 10.27 -11.45
C GLN A 204 3.61 10.53 -10.17
N HIS A 205 2.96 9.50 -9.61
CA HIS A 205 2.17 9.62 -8.38
C HIS A 205 3.04 9.87 -7.15
N ARG A 206 4.29 9.39 -7.15
CA ARG A 206 5.27 9.66 -6.07
C ARG A 206 5.76 11.09 -6.15
N ARG A 207 6.09 11.60 -7.34
CA ARG A 207 6.48 13.01 -7.54
C ARG A 207 5.35 13.95 -7.13
N GLU A 208 4.13 13.66 -7.56
CA GLU A 208 2.96 14.46 -7.20
C GLU A 208 2.67 14.39 -5.69
N ALA A 209 2.85 13.22 -5.07
CA ALA A 209 2.75 13.08 -3.62
C ALA A 209 3.80 13.91 -2.87
N MET A 210 5.02 14.02 -3.39
CA MET A 210 6.05 14.91 -2.84
C MET A 210 5.61 16.37 -2.92
N ARG A 211 5.08 16.82 -4.06
CA ARG A 211 4.51 18.18 -4.20
C ARG A 211 3.47 18.47 -3.12
N MET A 212 2.48 17.60 -2.97
CA MET A 212 1.44 17.75 -1.96
C MET A 212 2.01 17.78 -0.54
N ALA A 213 3.00 16.94 -0.23
CA ALA A 213 3.66 16.92 1.07
C ALA A 213 4.44 18.20 1.36
N PHE A 214 5.15 18.74 0.35
CA PHE A 214 5.90 19.99 0.50
C PHE A 214 4.99 21.20 0.60
N GLU A 215 3.95 21.29 -0.21
CA GLU A 215 2.94 22.35 -0.10
C GLU A 215 2.29 22.35 1.28
N PHE A 216 1.97 21.18 1.81
CA PHE A 216 1.47 21.04 3.18
C PHE A 216 2.51 21.54 4.20
N LEU A 217 3.76 21.06 4.13
CA LEU A 217 4.83 21.42 5.08
C LEU A 217 5.17 22.92 5.01
N GLU A 218 5.21 23.52 3.84
CA GLU A 218 5.39 24.96 3.65
C GLU A 218 4.22 25.75 4.23
N PHE A 219 2.99 25.28 4.03
CA PHE A 219 1.80 25.94 4.56
C PHE A 219 1.82 25.95 6.09
N VAL A 220 2.03 24.78 6.72
CA VAL A 220 1.98 24.63 8.19
C VAL A 220 3.13 25.37 8.87
N THR A 221 4.31 25.40 8.26
CA THR A 221 5.47 26.14 8.80
C THR A 221 5.33 27.66 8.66
N ARG A 222 4.73 28.15 7.57
CA ARG A 222 4.52 29.60 7.36
C ARG A 222 3.34 30.16 8.15
N ASN A 223 2.22 29.46 8.19
CA ASN A 223 0.96 29.98 8.74
C ASN A 223 0.73 29.61 10.21
N SER A 224 1.55 28.74 10.80
CA SER A 224 1.38 28.23 12.16
C SER A 224 -0.01 27.64 12.44
N GLY A 225 -0.62 27.00 11.43
CA GLY A 225 -1.94 26.39 11.49
C GLY A 225 -2.18 25.38 10.36
N TYR A 226 -3.25 24.59 10.48
CA TYR A 226 -3.60 23.56 9.51
C TYR A 226 -4.50 24.10 8.38
N PRO A 227 -4.32 23.65 7.13
CA PRO A 227 -5.11 24.13 6.00
C PRO A 227 -6.57 23.67 6.08
N LYS A 228 -7.51 24.57 5.72
CA LYS A 228 -8.96 24.31 5.79
C LYS A 228 -9.45 23.20 4.85
N LYS A 229 -8.79 23.04 3.70
CA LYS A 229 -9.09 22.02 2.68
C LYS A 229 -7.79 21.33 2.28
N GLY A 230 -7.86 20.03 2.01
CA GLY A 230 -6.71 19.28 1.51
C GLY A 230 -5.61 19.00 2.54
N SER A 231 -5.90 19.10 3.85
CA SER A 231 -4.91 18.76 4.88
C SER A 231 -4.47 17.30 4.78
N LEU A 232 -3.17 17.08 4.87
CA LEU A 232 -2.57 15.74 4.92
C LEU A 232 -2.61 15.14 6.33
N PHE A 233 -2.80 15.98 7.35
CA PHE A 233 -2.90 15.60 8.75
C PHE A 233 -4.29 15.94 9.31
N ASP A 234 -4.91 15.00 10.01
CA ASP A 234 -6.22 15.17 10.61
C ASP A 234 -6.06 15.52 12.10
N SER A 235 -5.96 16.81 12.38
CA SER A 235 -5.76 17.37 13.73
C SER A 235 -7.06 17.53 14.52
N GLY A 236 -8.23 17.50 13.85
CA GLY A 236 -9.51 17.88 14.44
C GLY A 236 -9.68 19.39 14.72
N SER A 237 -8.61 20.18 14.70
CA SER A 237 -8.58 21.65 14.89
C SER A 237 -7.72 22.34 13.83
N GLN A 238 -8.04 23.60 13.49
CA GLN A 238 -7.17 24.40 12.61
C GLN A 238 -5.95 24.95 13.33
N GLU A 239 -6.02 25.04 14.65
CA GLU A 239 -4.94 25.55 15.49
C GLU A 239 -3.98 24.44 15.90
N PHE A 240 -2.70 24.81 16.02
CA PHE A 240 -1.66 23.94 16.55
C PHE A 240 -1.80 23.77 18.05
N LYS A 241 -1.51 22.55 18.49
CA LYS A 241 -1.21 22.27 19.89
C LYS A 241 0.22 22.71 20.22
N SER A 242 0.49 22.89 21.52
CA SER A 242 1.82 23.29 21.99
C SER A 242 2.92 22.35 21.45
N GLY A 243 3.99 22.94 20.89
CA GLY A 243 5.14 22.22 20.35
C GLY A 243 4.97 21.63 18.93
N GLU A 244 3.78 21.66 18.34
CA GLU A 244 3.57 21.11 16.97
C GLU A 244 4.31 21.91 15.90
N ALA A 245 4.45 23.23 16.04
CA ALA A 245 5.21 24.06 15.09
C ALA A 245 6.67 23.58 14.95
N ALA A 246 7.33 23.28 16.06
CA ALA A 246 8.70 22.76 16.07
C ALA A 246 8.79 21.35 15.46
N ALA A 247 7.76 20.52 15.67
CA ALA A 247 7.67 19.20 15.05
C ALA A 247 7.54 19.29 13.53
N TRP A 248 6.67 20.17 13.01
CA TRP A 248 6.53 20.38 11.57
C TRP A 248 7.78 20.97 10.92
N GLN A 249 8.48 21.87 11.62
CA GLN A 249 9.76 22.39 11.15
C GLN A 249 10.82 21.28 11.03
N ALA A 250 10.88 20.36 12.00
CA ALA A 250 11.79 19.22 11.93
C ALA A 250 11.44 18.25 10.78
N ALA A 251 10.15 18.02 10.52
CA ALA A 251 9.71 17.23 9.37
C ALA A 251 10.06 17.91 8.02
N PHE A 252 9.98 19.24 7.95
CA PHE A 252 10.35 19.98 6.76
C PHE A 252 11.87 19.98 6.51
N GLU A 253 12.66 20.08 7.59
CA GLU A 253 14.12 19.92 7.51
C GLU A 253 14.51 18.54 6.99
N SER A 254 13.84 17.47 7.47
CA SER A 254 14.04 16.10 7.00
C SER A 254 13.92 15.98 5.47
N ALA A 255 12.88 16.56 4.89
CA ALA A 255 12.63 16.53 3.44
C ALA A 255 13.71 17.24 2.60
N ARG A 256 14.32 18.28 3.17
CA ARG A 256 15.28 19.15 2.49
C ARG A 256 16.72 18.68 2.62
N SER A 257 17.04 17.87 3.62
CA SER A 257 18.42 17.60 4.01
C SER A 257 18.82 16.12 3.86
N PHE A 258 18.18 15.21 4.60
CA PHE A 258 18.66 13.83 4.73
C PHE A 258 17.67 12.75 4.25
N SER A 259 16.39 13.06 4.03
CA SER A 259 15.48 12.13 3.39
C SER A 259 15.70 12.14 1.87
N THR A 260 16.34 11.10 1.34
CA THR A 260 16.68 10.97 -0.07
C THR A 260 15.76 9.97 -0.79
N VAL A 261 15.66 10.13 -2.11
CA VAL A 261 14.99 9.18 -3.02
C VAL A 261 16.00 8.53 -3.94
N SER A 262 15.86 7.23 -4.12
CA SER A 262 16.60 6.48 -5.14
C SER A 262 15.99 6.72 -6.50
N VAL A 263 16.81 7.11 -7.46
CA VAL A 263 16.40 7.37 -8.84
C VAL A 263 17.25 6.50 -9.77
N GLU A 264 16.60 5.82 -10.70
CA GLU A 264 17.24 5.16 -11.85
C GLU A 264 17.08 6.07 -13.06
N MET A 265 18.18 6.66 -13.51
CA MET A 265 18.21 7.61 -14.61
C MET A 265 18.71 6.95 -15.88
N HIS A 266 17.80 6.76 -16.82
CA HIS A 266 18.09 6.38 -18.19
C HIS A 266 18.58 7.60 -18.99
N LEU A 267 19.38 7.31 -20.02
CA LEU A 267 20.14 8.31 -20.73
C LEU A 267 19.80 8.34 -22.22
N GLY A 268 19.05 9.37 -22.62
CA GLY A 268 18.78 9.66 -24.04
C GLY A 268 17.76 8.72 -24.69
N LEU A 269 16.77 8.21 -23.95
CA LEU A 269 15.71 7.38 -24.53
C LEU A 269 14.81 8.20 -25.47
N SER A 270 14.33 7.56 -26.53
CA SER A 270 13.27 8.09 -27.40
C SER A 270 11.88 7.95 -26.76
N ALA A 271 10.88 8.66 -27.27
CA ALA A 271 9.50 8.56 -26.77
C ALA A 271 8.92 7.14 -26.87
N GLU A 272 9.26 6.39 -27.93
CA GLU A 272 8.85 4.98 -28.06
C GLU A 272 9.50 4.09 -26.99
N GLN A 273 10.78 4.31 -26.71
CA GLN A 273 11.51 3.57 -25.67
C GLN A 273 10.99 3.91 -24.26
N GLU A 274 10.66 5.18 -24.00
CA GLU A 274 10.02 5.59 -22.73
C GLU A 274 8.69 4.87 -22.51
N ARG A 275 7.84 4.77 -23.55
CA ARG A 275 6.56 4.05 -23.50
C ARG A 275 6.74 2.56 -23.25
N GLN A 276 7.68 1.92 -23.95
CA GLN A 276 7.97 0.50 -23.78
C GLN A 276 8.47 0.22 -22.36
N LEU A 277 9.40 1.04 -21.86
CA LEU A 277 9.91 0.93 -20.50
C LEU A 277 8.80 1.11 -19.46
N PHE A 278 7.92 2.11 -19.63
CA PHE A 278 6.76 2.31 -18.75
C PHE A 278 5.83 1.09 -18.75
N HIS A 279 5.52 0.56 -19.94
CA HIS A 279 4.68 -0.64 -20.10
C HIS A 279 5.28 -1.83 -19.34
N ASP A 280 6.56 -2.10 -19.56
CA ASP A 280 7.23 -3.29 -19.01
C ASP A 280 7.32 -3.24 -17.49
N LEU A 281 7.69 -2.09 -16.92
CA LEU A 281 7.76 -1.90 -15.47
C LEU A 281 6.40 -2.09 -14.79
N ASN A 282 5.30 -1.72 -15.45
CA ASN A 282 3.96 -1.76 -14.86
C ASN A 282 3.21 -3.08 -15.10
N ASN A 283 3.51 -3.80 -16.19
CA ASN A 283 2.77 -5.00 -16.58
C ASN A 283 3.53 -6.31 -16.33
N LEU A 284 4.86 -6.31 -16.41
CA LEU A 284 5.64 -7.53 -16.13
C LEU A 284 5.83 -7.78 -14.63
N GLY A 285 5.54 -6.78 -13.79
CA GLY A 285 5.53 -6.92 -12.34
C GLY A 285 4.33 -7.73 -11.83
N LYS A 286 4.57 -8.73 -10.98
CA LYS A 286 3.50 -9.47 -10.29
C LYS A 286 3.01 -8.67 -9.09
N LYS A 287 1.71 -8.36 -9.08
CA LYS A 287 1.07 -7.72 -7.91
C LYS A 287 1.07 -8.68 -6.71
N ILE A 288 1.31 -8.12 -5.52
CA ILE A 288 1.25 -8.84 -4.25
C ILE A 288 -0.20 -9.31 -4.03
N ASP A 289 -0.35 -10.53 -3.51
CA ASP A 289 -1.65 -11.08 -3.12
C ASP A 289 -2.30 -10.22 -2.03
N ARG A 290 -3.62 -10.02 -2.10
CA ARG A 290 -4.34 -9.12 -1.19
C ARG A 290 -4.27 -9.57 0.27
N ASN A 291 -4.32 -10.88 0.55
CA ASN A 291 -4.28 -11.39 1.92
C ASN A 291 -2.88 -11.24 2.50
N LEU A 292 -1.84 -11.44 1.68
CA LEU A 292 -0.47 -11.16 2.08
C LEU A 292 -0.25 -9.67 2.38
N ALA A 293 -0.82 -8.78 1.56
CA ALA A 293 -0.77 -7.34 1.80
C ALA A 293 -1.46 -6.94 3.11
N LEU A 294 -2.62 -7.52 3.43
CA LEU A 294 -3.33 -7.27 4.69
C LEU A 294 -2.55 -7.80 5.90
N LYS A 295 -1.95 -8.99 5.78
CA LYS A 295 -1.16 -9.62 6.84
C LYS A 295 0.08 -8.80 7.23
N PHE A 296 0.70 -8.12 6.26
CA PHE A 296 1.90 -7.30 6.51
C PHE A 296 1.60 -5.84 6.85
N ASP A 297 0.35 -5.39 6.68
CA ASP A 297 -0.05 -4.02 6.97
C ASP A 297 -0.26 -3.81 8.47
N ASN A 298 0.86 -3.60 9.17
CA ASN A 298 0.92 -3.22 10.59
C ASN A 298 0.59 -1.73 10.85
N SER A 299 0.14 -1.01 9.83
CA SER A 299 -0.17 0.41 9.96
C SER A 299 -1.64 0.69 10.16
N ASN A 300 -2.47 -0.26 9.74
CA ASN A 300 -3.90 -0.16 9.88
C ASN A 300 -4.34 -0.58 11.28
N PRO A 301 -5.00 0.30 12.06
CA PRO A 301 -5.44 -0.02 13.41
C PRO A 301 -6.44 -1.18 13.46
N VAL A 302 -7.19 -1.43 12.39
CA VAL A 302 -8.12 -2.57 12.32
C VAL A 302 -7.37 -3.89 12.16
N ASN A 303 -6.28 -3.92 11.40
CA ASN A 303 -5.44 -5.12 11.29
C ASN A 303 -4.73 -5.41 12.62
N LEU A 304 -4.25 -4.37 13.30
CA LEU A 304 -3.67 -4.50 14.64
C LEU A 304 -4.72 -5.06 15.63
N PHE A 305 -5.95 -4.54 15.61
CA PHE A 305 -7.02 -5.09 16.45
C PHE A 305 -7.31 -6.57 16.16
N ILE A 306 -7.32 -6.98 14.88
CA ILE A 306 -7.52 -8.40 14.53
C ILE A 306 -6.39 -9.27 15.10
N LYS A 307 -5.14 -8.81 14.98
CA LYS A 307 -3.99 -9.58 15.47
C LYS A 307 -3.94 -9.60 17.00
N ASP A 308 -3.90 -8.42 17.60
CA ASP A 308 -3.59 -8.25 19.02
C ASP A 308 -4.80 -8.61 19.91
N VAL A 309 -6.04 -8.41 19.43
CA VAL A 309 -7.25 -8.67 20.23
C VAL A 309 -7.95 -9.95 19.79
N LEU A 310 -8.31 -10.09 18.50
CA LEU A 310 -9.09 -11.26 18.08
C LEU A 310 -8.28 -12.56 18.16
N VAL A 311 -7.04 -12.55 17.66
CA VAL A 311 -6.18 -13.74 17.67
C VAL A 311 -5.54 -13.93 19.04
N ASP A 312 -4.83 -12.93 19.56
CA ASP A 312 -4.00 -13.12 20.76
C ASP A 312 -4.81 -13.10 22.08
N GLU A 313 -5.84 -12.26 22.22
CA GLU A 313 -6.61 -12.16 23.48
C GLU A 313 -7.88 -13.02 23.50
N ILE A 314 -8.67 -13.04 22.42
CA ILE A 314 -9.96 -13.77 22.36
C ILE A 314 -9.74 -15.21 21.90
N GLY A 315 -8.73 -15.49 21.07
CA GLY A 315 -8.43 -16.82 20.55
C GLY A 315 -9.24 -17.23 19.32
N ILE A 316 -9.73 -16.27 18.52
CA ILE A 316 -10.43 -16.56 17.27
C ILE A 316 -9.43 -17.03 16.20
N SER A 317 -9.70 -18.19 15.61
CA SER A 317 -8.88 -18.73 14.51
C SER A 317 -9.08 -17.92 13.22
N ILE A 318 -7.99 -17.39 12.66
CA ILE A 318 -7.99 -16.64 11.39
C ILE A 318 -7.23 -17.43 10.32
N VAL A 319 -7.91 -17.71 9.21
CA VAL A 319 -7.35 -18.45 8.07
C VAL A 319 -7.08 -17.55 6.86
N GLU A 320 -6.08 -17.90 6.05
CA GLU A 320 -5.70 -17.08 4.89
C GLU A 320 -6.67 -17.22 3.72
N LYS A 321 -7.35 -18.36 3.58
CA LYS A 321 -8.28 -18.62 2.48
C LYS A 321 -9.59 -19.14 3.05
N ASP A 322 -10.68 -18.68 2.45
CA ASP A 322 -11.99 -19.21 2.75
C ASP A 322 -12.16 -20.60 2.14
N VAL A 323 -12.82 -21.49 2.89
CA VAL A 323 -13.04 -22.88 2.49
C VAL A 323 -14.26 -22.95 1.57
N LYS A 324 -14.08 -23.54 0.37
CA LYS A 324 -15.17 -23.68 -0.62
C LYS A 324 -16.14 -24.81 -0.25
N ASP A 325 -15.62 -25.94 0.24
CA ASP A 325 -16.42 -27.06 0.73
C ASP A 325 -16.54 -26.97 2.25
N TRP A 326 -17.76 -26.85 2.76
CA TRP A 326 -17.98 -26.62 4.20
C TRP A 326 -17.65 -27.85 5.06
N LYS A 327 -17.43 -29.01 4.45
CA LYS A 327 -16.94 -30.21 5.14
C LYS A 327 -15.49 -30.07 5.61
N ASP A 328 -14.70 -29.26 4.90
CA ASP A 328 -13.30 -28.98 5.22
C ASP A 328 -13.16 -27.73 6.10
N ASP A 329 -14.27 -27.20 6.63
CA ASP A 329 -14.31 -26.02 7.49
C ASP A 329 -13.70 -26.34 8.86
N ASP A 330 -12.60 -25.66 9.19
CA ASP A 330 -11.90 -25.80 10.47
C ASP A 330 -12.45 -24.89 11.58
N GLY A 331 -13.52 -24.14 11.27
CA GLY A 331 -14.11 -23.13 12.15
C GLY A 331 -13.44 -21.76 12.09
N GLY A 332 -12.37 -21.62 11.30
CA GLY A 332 -11.64 -20.37 11.15
C GLY A 332 -12.36 -19.35 10.28
N ILE A 333 -12.18 -18.07 10.61
CA ILE A 333 -12.70 -16.95 9.81
C ILE A 333 -11.61 -16.51 8.84
N SER A 334 -11.94 -16.31 7.56
CA SER A 334 -10.96 -15.80 6.61
C SER A 334 -10.50 -14.38 7.00
N LEU A 335 -9.20 -14.07 6.86
CA LEU A 335 -8.66 -12.74 7.17
C LEU A 335 -9.42 -11.63 6.42
N LYS A 336 -9.82 -11.91 5.17
CA LYS A 336 -10.62 -10.99 4.35
C LYS A 336 -11.98 -10.70 4.99
N ASP A 337 -12.64 -11.71 5.54
CA ASP A 337 -13.95 -11.55 6.16
C ASP A 337 -13.87 -10.90 7.53
N ALA A 338 -12.89 -11.28 8.37
CA ALA A 338 -12.61 -10.58 9.62
C ALA A 338 -12.33 -9.09 9.39
N VAL A 339 -11.55 -8.74 8.36
CA VAL A 339 -11.34 -7.35 7.93
C VAL A 339 -12.65 -6.67 7.50
N GLY A 340 -13.51 -7.37 6.76
CA GLY A 340 -14.80 -6.84 6.30
C GLY A 340 -15.79 -6.59 7.44
N VAL A 341 -15.84 -7.49 8.43
CA VAL A 341 -16.69 -7.36 9.63
C VAL A 341 -16.19 -6.18 10.47
N ASN A 342 -14.90 -6.11 10.75
CA ASN A 342 -14.33 -5.03 11.56
C ASN A 342 -14.38 -3.67 10.83
N ALA A 343 -14.33 -3.64 9.49
CA ALA A 343 -14.55 -2.41 8.73
C ALA A 343 -15.96 -1.81 8.97
N LEU A 344 -16.99 -2.67 9.05
CA LEU A 344 -18.34 -2.22 9.41
C LEU A 344 -18.40 -1.81 10.87
N LEU A 345 -17.84 -2.64 11.78
CA LEU A 345 -17.86 -2.40 13.22
C LEU A 345 -17.21 -1.07 13.63
N PHE A 346 -16.08 -0.69 13.02
CA PHE A 346 -15.37 0.54 13.38
C PHE A 346 -15.76 1.75 12.52
N LEU A 347 -15.96 1.54 11.22
CA LEU A 347 -16.03 2.64 10.24
C LEU A 347 -17.38 2.74 9.52
N ASN A 348 -18.27 1.74 9.68
CA ASN A 348 -19.48 1.60 8.87
C ASN A 348 -19.17 1.64 7.36
N LYS A 349 -18.08 0.95 6.97
CA LYS A 349 -17.62 0.81 5.58
C LYS A 349 -17.37 -0.65 5.27
N THR A 350 -17.31 -0.97 3.98
CA THR A 350 -17.04 -2.33 3.49
C THR A 350 -15.56 -2.67 3.41
N ASN A 351 -14.67 -1.72 3.74
CA ASN A 351 -13.23 -1.89 3.72
C ASN A 351 -12.55 -0.96 4.75
N ILE A 352 -11.32 -1.32 5.11
CA ILE A 352 -10.50 -0.62 6.11
C ILE A 352 -9.64 0.52 5.51
N SER A 353 -9.86 0.89 4.24
CA SER A 353 -9.05 1.93 3.60
C SER A 353 -9.31 3.27 4.27
N GLY A 354 -8.25 3.90 4.77
CA GLY A 354 -8.32 5.18 5.47
C GLY A 354 -8.76 5.07 6.94
N ALA A 355 -8.74 3.86 7.53
CA ALA A 355 -8.83 3.71 8.98
C ALA A 355 -7.67 4.45 9.65
N THR A 356 -7.98 5.32 10.62
CA THR A 356 -6.98 6.02 11.44
C THR A 356 -7.09 5.56 12.89
N PRO A 357 -5.99 5.57 13.67
CA PRO A 357 -6.05 5.27 15.10
C PRO A 357 -7.10 6.09 15.84
N LEU A 358 -7.27 7.38 15.48
CA LEU A 358 -8.30 8.24 16.07
C LEU A 358 -9.72 7.70 15.85
N ALA A 359 -10.01 7.11 14.69
CA ALA A 359 -11.33 6.56 14.37
C ALA A 359 -11.64 5.22 15.06
N VAL A 360 -10.60 4.52 15.54
CA VAL A 360 -10.68 3.13 16.06
C VAL A 360 -10.43 3.05 17.57
N ASN A 361 -9.44 3.78 18.10
CA ASN A 361 -8.99 3.64 19.49
C ASN A 361 -10.10 3.87 20.52
N GLY A 362 -10.96 4.88 20.30
CA GLY A 362 -12.10 5.16 21.20
C GLY A 362 -13.22 4.10 21.17
N LYS A 363 -13.12 3.09 20.30
CA LYS A 363 -14.14 2.05 20.07
C LYS A 363 -13.67 0.65 20.44
N LEU A 364 -12.41 0.50 20.85
CA LEU A 364 -11.76 -0.80 21.06
C LEU A 364 -12.50 -1.67 22.09
N GLU A 365 -12.86 -1.10 23.25
CA GLU A 365 -13.54 -1.85 24.31
C GLU A 365 -14.89 -2.41 23.87
N LYS A 366 -15.74 -1.58 23.26
CA LYS A 366 -17.04 -2.01 22.73
C LYS A 366 -16.88 -3.02 21.59
N ALA A 367 -15.87 -2.86 20.75
CA ALA A 367 -15.58 -3.82 19.68
C ALA A 367 -15.07 -5.16 20.21
N LYS A 368 -14.29 -5.14 21.30
CA LYS A 368 -13.87 -6.35 22.01
C LYS A 368 -15.06 -7.07 22.63
N GLN A 369 -15.95 -6.35 23.33
CA GLN A 369 -17.20 -6.92 23.87
C GLN A 369 -18.04 -7.57 22.77
N PHE A 370 -18.17 -6.91 21.61
CA PHE A 370 -18.84 -7.49 20.45
C PHE A 370 -18.25 -8.85 20.06
N TRP A 371 -16.93 -8.97 19.90
CA TRP A 371 -16.31 -10.24 19.51
C TRP A 371 -16.38 -11.31 20.61
N VAL A 372 -16.36 -10.92 21.89
CA VAL A 372 -16.62 -11.84 23.00
C VAL A 372 -18.02 -12.43 22.91
N SER A 373 -19.05 -11.62 22.63
CA SER A 373 -20.42 -12.10 22.41
C SER A 373 -20.53 -13.01 21.19
N ILE A 374 -19.84 -12.68 20.08
CA ILE A 374 -19.82 -13.55 18.89
C ILE A 374 -19.16 -14.90 19.20
N ASN A 375 -18.06 -14.91 19.94
CA ASN A 375 -17.35 -16.13 20.31
C ASN A 375 -18.17 -17.03 21.25
N ALA A 376 -19.19 -16.49 21.91
CA ALA A 376 -20.11 -17.24 22.76
C ALA A 376 -21.28 -17.88 21.98
N ILE A 377 -21.42 -17.64 20.67
CA ILE A 377 -22.47 -18.25 19.86
C ILE A 377 -22.23 -19.77 19.75
N PRO A 378 -23.24 -20.62 20.02
CA PRO A 378 -23.09 -22.07 19.91
C PRO A 378 -22.58 -22.51 18.52
N ASN A 379 -21.64 -23.46 18.53
CA ASN A 379 -20.98 -24.03 17.33
C ASN A 379 -20.13 -23.04 16.52
N PHE A 380 -19.99 -21.79 16.94
CA PHE A 380 -19.11 -20.83 16.28
C PHE A 380 -17.64 -21.13 16.61
N GLY A 381 -16.76 -21.04 15.62
CA GLY A 381 -15.33 -21.33 15.82
C GLY A 381 -14.96 -22.82 15.93
N GLU A 382 -15.93 -23.73 15.81
CA GLU A 382 -15.70 -25.18 15.81
C GLU A 382 -15.49 -25.75 14.41
N ALA A 383 -14.90 -26.95 14.32
CA ALA A 383 -14.87 -27.70 13.06
C ALA A 383 -16.29 -27.92 12.51
N GLY A 384 -16.48 -27.63 11.23
CA GLY A 384 -17.77 -27.67 10.54
C GLY A 384 -18.75 -26.56 10.96
N ALA A 385 -18.28 -25.45 11.54
CA ALA A 385 -19.13 -24.38 12.04
C ALA A 385 -20.15 -23.89 11.00
N LYS A 386 -19.76 -23.76 9.73
CA LYS A 386 -20.66 -23.33 8.65
C LYS A 386 -21.85 -24.26 8.43
N GLU A 387 -21.70 -25.57 8.65
CA GLU A 387 -22.81 -26.54 8.56
C GLU A 387 -23.68 -26.56 9.82
N LYS A 388 -23.13 -26.17 10.97
CA LYS A 388 -23.83 -26.20 12.26
C LYS A 388 -24.61 -24.91 12.57
N THR A 389 -24.10 -23.76 12.14
CA THR A 389 -24.68 -22.44 12.48
C THR A 389 -24.58 -21.47 11.31
N VAL A 390 -25.63 -20.66 11.11
CA VAL A 390 -25.59 -19.58 10.13
C VAL A 390 -24.63 -18.46 10.54
N ALA A 391 -24.31 -18.33 11.83
CA ALA A 391 -23.42 -17.29 12.36
C ALA A 391 -21.98 -17.41 11.85
N ALA A 392 -21.55 -18.61 11.43
CA ALA A 392 -20.24 -18.82 10.82
C ALA A 392 -20.13 -18.21 9.40
N GLN A 393 -21.26 -17.82 8.78
CA GLN A 393 -21.24 -17.14 7.49
C GLN A 393 -20.92 -15.65 7.67
N PRO A 394 -19.97 -15.08 6.89
CA PRO A 394 -19.53 -13.70 7.08
C PRO A 394 -20.63 -12.64 6.92
N VAL A 395 -21.72 -12.93 6.22
CA VAL A 395 -22.82 -11.97 6.04
C VAL A 395 -23.60 -11.74 7.35
N ILE A 396 -23.77 -12.76 8.19
CA ILE A 396 -24.42 -12.64 9.50
C ILE A 396 -23.53 -11.82 10.44
N LEU A 397 -22.23 -12.10 10.46
CA LEU A 397 -21.26 -11.31 11.23
C LEU A 397 -21.26 -9.84 10.79
N LYS A 398 -21.40 -9.55 9.50
CA LYS A 398 -21.55 -8.18 8.97
C LYS A 398 -22.85 -7.53 9.42
N ALA A 399 -23.95 -8.28 9.47
CA ALA A 399 -25.23 -7.78 9.98
C ALA A 399 -25.13 -7.39 11.47
N LEU A 400 -24.59 -8.28 12.30
CA LEU A 400 -24.35 -8.04 13.72
C LEU A 400 -23.39 -6.86 13.94
N ALA A 401 -22.28 -6.79 13.19
CA ALA A 401 -21.34 -5.67 13.27
C ALA A 401 -21.98 -4.33 12.87
N LYS A 402 -22.90 -4.34 11.90
CA LYS A 402 -23.66 -3.14 11.51
C LYS A 402 -24.58 -2.67 12.63
N LEU A 403 -25.28 -3.60 13.29
CA LEU A 403 -26.13 -3.28 14.46
C LEU A 403 -25.29 -2.72 15.61
N ALA A 404 -24.18 -3.38 15.93
CA ALA A 404 -23.22 -2.94 16.94
C ALA A 404 -22.70 -1.52 16.63
N TYR A 405 -22.41 -1.21 15.36
CA TYR A 405 -22.04 0.16 14.97
C TYR A 405 -23.21 1.14 15.17
N ASP A 406 -24.41 0.79 14.75
CA ASP A 406 -25.58 1.68 14.79
C ASP A 406 -25.93 2.10 16.22
N PHE A 407 -25.86 1.17 17.17
CA PHE A 407 -26.17 1.45 18.58
C PHE A 407 -24.92 1.91 19.36
N GLY A 408 -23.73 1.45 19.00
CA GLY A 408 -22.50 1.75 19.72
C GLY A 408 -21.86 3.08 19.35
N PHE A 409 -21.89 3.45 18.06
CA PHE A 409 -21.01 4.48 17.50
C PHE A 409 -21.67 5.48 16.54
N SER A 410 -22.88 5.20 16.04
CA SER A 410 -23.55 6.09 15.09
C SER A 410 -23.88 7.44 15.72
N ASN A 411 -23.69 8.51 14.96
CA ASN A 411 -24.14 9.85 15.36
C ASN A 411 -25.68 9.99 15.37
N ARG A 412 -26.39 9.03 14.77
CA ARG A 412 -27.86 8.97 14.72
C ARG A 412 -28.44 7.96 15.71
N LYS A 413 -27.66 7.56 16.72
CA LYS A 413 -28.09 6.58 17.70
C LYS A 413 -29.22 7.15 18.58
N PRO A 414 -30.22 6.36 18.98
CA PRO A 414 -31.28 6.80 19.90
C PRO A 414 -30.70 7.17 21.28
N GLU A 415 -31.47 7.90 22.11
CA GLU A 415 -31.00 8.33 23.44
C GLU A 415 -30.63 7.15 24.35
N ASN A 416 -31.38 6.04 24.25
CA ASN A 416 -31.13 4.80 24.98
C ASN A 416 -30.19 3.82 24.25
N ALA A 417 -29.41 4.28 23.27
CA ALA A 417 -28.59 3.43 22.41
C ALA A 417 -27.55 2.60 23.15
N ASP A 418 -26.95 3.12 24.23
CA ASP A 418 -25.97 2.36 25.00
C ASP A 418 -26.63 1.17 25.72
N GLN A 419 -27.89 1.31 26.15
CA GLN A 419 -28.64 0.19 26.71
C GLN A 419 -29.06 -0.82 25.62
N ILE A 420 -29.53 -0.33 24.46
CA ILE A 420 -29.84 -1.19 23.31
C ILE A 420 -28.60 -1.96 22.84
N PHE A 421 -27.43 -1.32 22.86
CA PHE A 421 -26.17 -1.96 22.51
C PHE A 421 -25.84 -3.12 23.47
N LEU A 422 -25.99 -2.91 24.78
CA LEU A 422 -25.78 -3.98 25.76
C LEU A 422 -26.82 -5.09 25.58
N THR A 423 -28.09 -4.77 25.42
CA THR A 423 -29.14 -5.76 25.12
C THR A 423 -28.83 -6.58 23.87
N LEU A 424 -28.34 -5.95 22.81
CA LEU A 424 -27.88 -6.68 21.63
C LEU A 424 -26.77 -7.67 21.99
N LEU A 425 -25.74 -7.24 22.73
CA LEU A 425 -24.59 -8.09 23.03
C LEU A 425 -24.92 -9.24 23.99
N ASP A 426 -25.77 -8.98 24.99
CA ASP A 426 -26.16 -9.97 26.00
C ASP A 426 -27.12 -11.02 25.42
N SER A 427 -27.99 -10.62 24.48
CA SER A 427 -28.98 -11.52 23.87
C SER A 427 -28.50 -12.17 22.56
N ILE A 428 -27.29 -11.91 22.06
CA ILE A 428 -26.77 -12.57 20.84
C ILE A 428 -26.83 -14.09 20.98
N SER A 429 -26.43 -14.65 22.12
CA SER A 429 -26.43 -16.10 22.35
C SER A 429 -27.83 -16.71 22.47
N GLU A 430 -28.86 -15.88 22.66
CA GLU A 430 -30.26 -16.33 22.76
C GLU A 430 -30.91 -16.49 21.39
N ILE A 431 -30.31 -15.95 20.33
CA ILE A 431 -30.80 -16.09 18.96
C ILE A 431 -30.54 -17.53 18.48
N ASP A 432 -31.58 -18.17 17.95
CA ASP A 432 -31.44 -19.43 17.24
C ASP A 432 -30.77 -19.23 15.86
N PHE A 433 -29.43 -19.39 15.84
CA PHE A 433 -28.63 -19.40 14.61
C PHE A 433 -28.56 -20.77 13.92
N SER A 434 -29.43 -21.72 14.26
CA SER A 434 -29.55 -22.96 13.50
C SER A 434 -30.04 -22.68 12.07
N HIS A 435 -29.68 -23.56 11.15
CA HIS A 435 -30.14 -23.49 9.76
C HIS A 435 -31.64 -23.76 9.62
N ASP A 436 -32.25 -24.44 10.59
CA ASP A 436 -33.67 -24.80 10.58
C ASP A 436 -34.59 -23.65 10.97
N ASN A 437 -34.07 -22.60 11.62
CA ASN A 437 -34.87 -21.46 12.02
C ASN A 437 -35.57 -20.84 10.79
N PRO A 438 -36.93 -20.82 10.76
CA PRO A 438 -37.69 -20.34 9.62
C PRO A 438 -37.48 -18.86 9.30
N MET A 439 -37.05 -18.05 10.29
CA MET A 439 -36.75 -16.63 10.11
C MET A 439 -35.75 -16.40 8.96
N TRP A 440 -34.70 -17.23 8.85
CA TRP A 440 -33.67 -17.06 7.82
C TRP A 440 -34.19 -17.30 6.40
N ARG A 441 -35.37 -17.92 6.27
CA ARG A 441 -35.98 -18.35 5.01
C ARG A 441 -37.27 -17.60 4.71
N TYR A 442 -37.54 -16.49 5.40
CA TYR A 442 -38.82 -15.77 5.35
C TYR A 442 -39.38 -15.58 3.93
N TYR A 443 -38.53 -15.17 2.97
CA TYR A 443 -38.95 -14.93 1.59
C TYR A 443 -39.28 -16.21 0.80
N ASP A 444 -38.76 -17.37 1.21
CA ASP A 444 -39.07 -18.67 0.62
C ASP A 444 -40.26 -19.38 1.29
N LEU A 445 -40.76 -18.86 2.42
CA LEU A 445 -41.91 -19.41 3.13
C LEU A 445 -43.22 -19.04 2.44
N ASP A 446 -44.21 -19.93 2.57
CA ASP A 446 -45.61 -19.63 2.21
C ASP A 446 -46.27 -18.72 3.26
N ASP A 447 -47.42 -18.14 2.89
CA ASP A 447 -48.14 -17.20 3.76
C ASP A 447 -48.55 -17.81 5.11
N ALA A 448 -48.84 -19.12 5.13
CA ALA A 448 -49.19 -19.84 6.36
C ALA A 448 -48.02 -19.87 7.35
N LYS A 449 -46.81 -20.22 6.91
CA LYS A 449 -45.62 -20.23 7.77
C LYS A 449 -45.12 -18.83 8.09
N ARG A 450 -45.32 -17.85 7.20
CA ARG A 450 -45.02 -16.44 7.49
C ARG A 450 -45.90 -15.89 8.61
N ALA A 451 -47.16 -16.35 8.72
CA ALA A 451 -48.05 -15.95 9.80
C ALA A 451 -47.57 -16.43 11.19
N GLU A 452 -46.78 -17.51 11.26
CA GLU A 452 -46.16 -17.98 12.51
C GLU A 452 -45.03 -17.03 12.99
N LEU A 453 -44.49 -16.19 12.10
CA LEU A 453 -43.46 -15.18 12.37
C LEU A 453 -44.11 -13.80 12.58
N GLU A 454 -45.02 -13.71 13.55
CA GLU A 454 -45.84 -12.52 13.77
C GLU A 454 -45.00 -11.25 13.95
N GLY A 455 -45.35 -10.19 13.21
CA GLY A 455 -44.67 -8.89 13.27
C GLY A 455 -43.33 -8.79 12.53
N LEU A 456 -42.75 -9.89 12.01
CA LEU A 456 -41.48 -9.84 11.26
C LEU A 456 -41.63 -9.05 9.95
N ALA A 457 -42.78 -9.17 9.29
CA ALA A 457 -43.08 -8.45 8.04
C ALA A 457 -42.88 -6.93 8.18
N ASP A 458 -43.19 -6.35 9.34
CA ASP A 458 -43.02 -4.92 9.61
C ASP A 458 -41.54 -4.47 9.62
N TYR A 459 -40.62 -5.39 9.87
CA TYR A 459 -39.18 -5.13 9.90
C TYR A 459 -38.52 -5.35 8.54
N LEU A 460 -39.20 -5.99 7.60
CA LEU A 460 -38.63 -6.39 6.33
C LEU A 460 -39.14 -5.52 5.17
N PRO A 461 -38.32 -5.30 4.11
CA PRO A 461 -38.81 -4.71 2.88
C PRO A 461 -39.99 -5.50 2.29
N SER A 462 -40.97 -4.78 1.73
CA SER A 462 -42.11 -5.36 1.02
C SER A 462 -41.68 -6.23 -0.17
N ASP A 463 -42.44 -7.29 -0.41
CA ASP A 463 -42.26 -8.23 -1.53
C ASP A 463 -42.99 -7.72 -2.79
N ASP A 464 -42.59 -6.54 -3.27
CA ASP A 464 -43.22 -5.79 -4.36
C ASP A 464 -42.71 -6.18 -5.77
N GLY A 465 -42.16 -7.38 -5.91
CA GLY A 465 -41.62 -7.90 -7.17
C GLY A 465 -40.16 -7.50 -7.47
N ALA A 466 -39.51 -6.77 -6.57
CA ALA A 466 -38.06 -6.63 -6.59
C ALA A 466 -37.40 -7.92 -6.09
N ASN A 467 -36.37 -8.42 -6.78
CA ASN A 467 -35.67 -9.64 -6.34
C ASN A 467 -35.01 -9.42 -4.96
N ARG A 468 -35.56 -10.06 -3.90
CA ARG A 468 -35.05 -10.08 -2.52
C ARG A 468 -34.36 -11.41 -2.19
N ASP A 469 -33.59 -11.94 -3.14
CA ASP A 469 -32.76 -13.12 -2.94
C ASP A 469 -31.67 -12.85 -1.88
N ILE A 470 -31.92 -13.36 -0.68
CA ILE A 470 -30.97 -13.34 0.44
C ILE A 470 -30.07 -14.59 0.44
N GLY A 471 -30.39 -15.61 -0.35
CA GLY A 471 -29.77 -16.92 -0.32
C GLY A 471 -30.76 -18.04 -0.59
N SER A 472 -30.31 -19.28 -0.39
CA SER A 472 -31.14 -20.46 -0.56
C SER A 472 -30.95 -21.47 0.56
N PHE A 473 -32.04 -22.15 0.92
CA PHE A 473 -32.01 -23.27 1.84
C PHE A 473 -31.98 -24.60 1.07
N GLN A 474 -30.89 -25.34 1.19
CA GLN A 474 -30.70 -26.61 0.48
C GLN A 474 -30.06 -27.63 1.42
N ASN A 475 -30.55 -28.88 1.38
CA ASN A 475 -30.02 -30.01 2.17
C ASN A 475 -29.92 -29.73 3.68
N GLY A 476 -30.90 -29.01 4.26
CA GLY A 476 -30.92 -28.70 5.69
C GLY A 476 -30.03 -27.51 6.08
N VAL A 477 -29.42 -26.82 5.11
CA VAL A 477 -28.45 -25.75 5.36
C VAL A 477 -28.88 -24.47 4.63
N MET A 478 -28.92 -23.36 5.35
CA MET A 478 -29.15 -22.04 4.80
C MET A 478 -27.84 -21.45 4.28
N ARG A 479 -27.78 -21.11 2.99
CA ARG A 479 -26.61 -20.49 2.36
C ARG A 479 -26.98 -19.10 1.86
N PHE A 480 -26.39 -18.07 2.45
CA PHE A 480 -26.66 -16.70 2.02
C PHE A 480 -25.89 -16.33 0.75
N GLY A 481 -26.46 -15.41 -0.03
CA GLY A 481 -25.89 -14.97 -1.30
C GLY A 481 -24.57 -14.19 -1.16
N ALA A 482 -23.78 -14.16 -2.25
CA ALA A 482 -22.49 -13.47 -2.27
C ALA A 482 -22.58 -11.93 -2.25
N LYS A 483 -23.76 -11.35 -2.49
CA LYS A 483 -24.01 -9.90 -2.47
C LYS A 483 -24.24 -9.39 -1.05
N HIS A 484 -23.24 -9.50 -0.18
CA HIS A 484 -23.41 -9.24 1.25
C HIS A 484 -23.98 -7.84 1.52
N ASN A 485 -23.63 -6.82 0.72
CA ASN A 485 -24.08 -5.44 0.92
C ASN A 485 -25.59 -5.24 0.83
N ASP A 486 -26.26 -6.05 0.02
CA ASP A 486 -27.71 -6.00 -0.16
C ASP A 486 -28.43 -6.85 0.90
N ILE A 487 -27.74 -7.88 1.40
CA ILE A 487 -28.30 -8.94 2.24
C ILE A 487 -28.15 -8.63 3.74
N TYR A 488 -26.96 -8.21 4.19
CA TYR A 488 -26.71 -7.96 5.62
C TYR A 488 -27.68 -6.95 6.25
N PRO A 489 -28.18 -5.90 5.56
CA PRO A 489 -29.16 -4.99 6.15
C PRO A 489 -30.48 -5.70 6.49
N ILE A 490 -30.92 -6.61 5.62
CA ILE A 490 -32.16 -7.40 5.79
C ILE A 490 -31.98 -8.38 6.95
N LEU A 491 -30.85 -9.10 6.99
CA LEU A 491 -30.54 -10.01 8.10
C LEU A 491 -30.42 -9.25 9.43
N GLY A 492 -29.88 -8.03 9.41
CA GLY A 492 -29.86 -7.15 10.58
C GLY A 492 -31.25 -6.77 11.05
N ASP A 493 -32.21 -6.57 10.14
CA ASP A 493 -33.61 -6.29 10.50
C ASP A 493 -34.32 -7.52 11.06
N MET A 494 -34.02 -8.72 10.57
CA MET A 494 -34.47 -9.99 11.17
C MET A 494 -33.98 -10.11 12.62
N ILE A 495 -32.69 -9.84 12.86
CA ILE A 495 -32.11 -9.86 14.21
C ILE A 495 -32.74 -8.79 15.11
N ARG A 496 -33.04 -7.60 14.58
CA ARG A 496 -33.77 -6.55 15.32
C ARG A 496 -35.14 -7.05 15.78
N TRP A 497 -35.88 -7.74 14.91
CA TRP A 497 -37.18 -8.30 15.25
C TRP A 497 -37.05 -9.34 16.37
N THR A 498 -36.14 -10.31 16.23
CA THR A 498 -35.95 -11.38 17.23
C THR A 498 -35.65 -10.85 18.62
N LEU A 499 -34.86 -9.77 18.68
CA LEU A 499 -34.43 -9.16 19.94
C LEU A 499 -35.33 -7.99 20.39
N GLY A 500 -36.42 -7.69 19.68
CA GLY A 500 -37.30 -6.57 20.01
C GLY A 500 -36.63 -5.19 19.93
N LEU A 501 -35.57 -5.04 19.12
CA LEU A 501 -34.83 -3.80 18.96
C LEU A 501 -35.59 -2.80 18.06
N PRO A 502 -35.22 -1.50 18.08
CA PRO A 502 -35.91 -0.49 17.29
C PRO A 502 -35.96 -0.83 15.80
N ASN A 503 -37.17 -0.77 15.23
CA ASN A 503 -37.42 -1.04 13.82
C ASN A 503 -36.89 0.12 12.95
N ARG A 504 -36.09 -0.19 11.92
CA ARG A 504 -35.51 0.81 11.00
C ARG A 504 -36.56 1.52 10.13
N HIS A 505 -37.69 0.87 9.89
CA HIS A 505 -38.75 1.36 8.98
C HIS A 505 -39.83 2.16 9.72
N LYS A 506 -39.88 2.11 11.05
CA LYS A 506 -40.76 2.94 11.88
C LYS A 506 -39.97 4.19 12.30
N LYS A 507 -40.54 5.38 12.06
CA LYS A 507 -39.93 6.66 12.42
C LYS A 507 -40.10 6.98 13.90
#